data_AF-A0A1E4TT84-F1
#
_entry.id   AF-A0A1E4TT84-F1
#
_cell.length_a   1.000
_cell.length_b   1.000
_cell.length_c   1.000
_cell.angle_alpha   90.00
_cell.angle_beta   90.00
_cell.angle_gamma   90.00
#
_symmetry.space_group_name_H-M   'P 1'
#
loop_
_entity.id
_entity.type
_entity.pdbx_description
1 polymer ?
#
loop_
_entity_poly.entity_id
_entity_poly.type
_entity_poly.pdbx_seq_one_letter_code
_entity_poly.pdbx_strand_id
1 'polypeptide(L)' 'DVSRELGKRWRNLAAEEKAYWNRCADEEKQKHAEKYPGYKYTPRRNSKKN' A
#
# COMPACT_ATOMS: atom_id res chain seq x y z
N ASP A 1 15.35 -10.72 -9.12
CA ASP A 1 14.81 -11.52 -8.00
C ASP A 1 14.58 -10.83 -6.66
N VAL A 2 14.88 -9.54 -6.48
CA VAL A 2 14.74 -8.89 -5.17
C VAL A 2 13.27 -8.72 -4.74
N SER A 3 12.37 -8.35 -5.65
CA SER A 3 10.93 -8.20 -5.35
C SER A 3 10.25 -9.52 -4.95
N ARG A 4 10.70 -10.64 -5.54
CA ARG A 4 10.14 -11.97 -5.24
C ARG A 4 10.57 -12.44 -3.84
N GLU A 5 11.81 -12.16 -3.47
CA GLU A 5 12.38 -12.44 -2.16
C GLU A 5 11.75 -11.57 -1.06
N LEU A 6 11.59 -10.26 -1.31
CA LEU A 6 10.88 -9.34 -0.42
C LEU A 6 9.45 -9.81 -0.14
N GLY A 7 8.72 -10.27 -1.17
CA GLY A 7 7.37 -10.81 -0.99
C GLY A 7 7.31 -12.09 -0.13
N LYS A 8 8.36 -12.93 -0.17
CA LYS A 8 8.47 -14.10 0.71
C LYS A 8 8.76 -13.69 2.16
N ARG A 9 9.73 -12.78 2.35
CA ARG A 9 10.07 -12.24 3.67
C ARG A 9 8.87 -11.54 4.30
N TRP A 10 8.12 -10.75 3.53
CA TRP A 10 6.87 -10.15 3.98
C TRP A 10 5.85 -11.17 4.48
N ARG A 11 5.67 -12.30 3.78
CA ARG A 11 4.76 -13.35 4.24
C ARG A 11 5.26 -14.03 5.52
N ASN A 12 6.56 -14.25 5.64
CA ASN A 12 7.18 -14.88 6.80
C ASN A 12 7.37 -13.95 8.01
N LEU A 13 7.21 -12.63 7.85
CA LEU A 13 7.28 -11.65 8.93
C LEU A 13 6.20 -11.91 10.00
N ALA A 14 6.56 -11.63 11.25
CA ALA A 14 5.67 -11.78 12.39
C ALA A 14 4.43 -10.86 12.28
N ALA A 15 3.35 -11.26 12.94
CA ALA A 15 2.12 -10.47 12.95
C ALA A 15 2.34 -9.07 13.57
N GLU A 16 3.23 -8.96 14.56
CA GLU A 16 3.57 -7.70 15.21
C GLU A 16 4.28 -6.72 14.26
N GLU A 17 5.26 -7.19 13.50
CA GLU A 17 5.94 -6.35 12.50
C GLU A 17 4.96 -5.93 11.40
N LYS A 18 4.12 -6.84 10.91
CA LYS A 18 3.05 -6.49 9.96
C LYS A 18 2.09 -5.46 10.56
N ALA A 19 1.75 -5.56 11.84
CA ALA A 19 0.89 -4.61 12.52
C ALA A 19 1.52 -3.21 12.60
N TYR A 20 2.84 -3.13 12.86
CA TYR A 20 3.58 -1.86 12.82
C TYR A 20 3.48 -1.19 11.45
N TRP A 21 3.75 -1.93 10.37
CA TRP A 21 3.66 -1.39 9.01
C TRP A 21 2.22 -1.03 8.62
N ASN A 22 1.22 -1.82 9.03
CA ASN A 22 -0.19 -1.49 8.81
C ASN A 22 -0.59 -0.20 9.56
N ARG A 23 -0.09 0.01 10.77
CA ARG A 23 -0.33 1.25 11.52
C ARG A 23 0.28 2.45 10.82
N CYS A 24 1.52 2.35 10.34
CA CYS A 24 2.13 3.42 9.55
C CYS A 24 1.33 3.71 8.26
N ALA A 25 0.80 2.66 7.60
CA ALA A 25 -0.05 2.83 6.43
C ALA A 25 -1.38 3.54 6.75
N ASP A 26 -1.98 3.26 7.91
CA ASP A 26 -3.20 3.93 8.34
C ASP A 26 -2.96 5.39 8.72
N GLU A 27 -1.87 5.68 9.44
CA GLU A 27 -1.46 7.06 9.76
C GLU A 27 -1.21 7.89 8.49
N GLU A 28 -0.53 7.32 7.49
CA GLU A 28 -0.31 8.00 6.20
C GLU A 28 -1.63 8.18 5.43
N LYS A 29 -2.54 7.20 5.49
CA LYS A 29 -3.86 7.31 4.88
C LYS A 29 -4.69 8.43 5.49
N GLN A 30 -4.67 8.57 6.82
CA GLN A 30 -5.36 9.66 7.52
C GLN A 30 -4.75 11.00 7.15
N LYS A 31 -3.43 11.15 7.25
CA LYS A 31 -2.71 12.37 6.83
C LYS A 31 -2.98 12.73 5.37
N HIS A 32 -3.02 11.73 4.48
CA HIS A 32 -3.32 11.95 3.07
C HIS A 32 -4.77 12.41 2.86
N ALA A 33 -5.73 11.83 3.59
CA ALA A 33 -7.12 12.25 3.54
C ALA A 33 -7.31 13.69 4.06
N GLU A 34 -6.61 14.06 5.14
CA GLU A 34 -6.63 15.41 5.71
C GLU A 34 -5.94 16.43 4.79
N LYS A 35 -4.79 16.06 4.22
CA LYS A 35 -3.99 16.94 3.35
C LYS A 35 -4.62 17.11 1.96
N TYR A 36 -5.32 16.10 1.47
CA TYR A 36 -6.00 16.13 0.18
C TYR A 36 -7.51 15.89 0.35
N PRO A 37 -8.25 16.88 0.87
CA PRO A 37 -9.71 16.83 0.93
C PRO A 37 -10.26 16.90 -0.49
N GLY A 38 -10.49 15.74 -1.12
CA GLY A 38 -10.87 15.61 -2.52
C GLY A 38 -10.06 14.58 -3.30
N TYR A 39 -9.03 13.97 -2.69
CA TYR A 39 -8.32 12.85 -3.32
C TYR A 39 -9.25 11.66 -3.52
N LYS A 40 -9.51 11.34 -4.80
CA LYS A 40 -10.24 10.15 -5.21
C LYS A 40 -9.32 9.32 -6.09
N TYR A 41 -8.95 8.13 -5.60
CA TYR A 41 -8.22 7.17 -6.42
C TYR A 41 -9.08 6.81 -7.64
N THR A 42 -8.68 7.32 -8.80
CA THR A 42 -9.33 7.07 -10.09
C THR A 42 -8.35 6.25 -10.92
N PRO A 43 -8.36 4.91 -10.78
CA PRO A 43 -7.49 4.08 -11.58
C PRO A 43 -7.87 4.26 -13.05
N ARG A 44 -6.95 4.79 -13.85
CA ARG A 44 -7.10 4.82 -15.31
C ARG A 44 -7.10 3.38 -15.78
N ARG A 45 -8.25 2.86 -16.18
CA ARG A 45 -8.33 1.65 -16.99
C ARG A 45 -7.65 1.97 -18.31
N ASN A 46 -6.42 1.49 -18.51
CA ASN A 46 -5.89 1.37 -19.87
C ASN A 46 -6.87 0.48 -20.62
N SER A 47 -7.66 1.06 -21.52
CA SER A 47 -8.36 0.29 -22.54
C SER A 47 -7.29 -0.50 -23.27
N LYS A 48 -7.40 -1.82 -23.24
CA LYS A 48 -6.62 -2.71 -24.10
C LYS A 48 -6.73 -2.17 -25.53
N LYS A 49 -5.66 -1.58 -26.05
CA LYS A 49 -5.53 -1.41 -27.50
C LYS A 49 -5.14 -2.79 -28.02
N ASN A 50 -6.08 -3.36 -28.76
CA ASN A 50 -5.93 -4.57 -29.55
C ASN A 50 -4.81 -4.39 -30.58
#